data_AF-A0A3B9LE07-F1
#
_entry.id   AF-A0A3B9LE07-F1
#
_cell.length_a   1.000
_cell.length_b   1.000
_cell.length_c   1.000
_cell.angle_alpha   90.00
_cell.angle_beta   90.00
_cell.angle_gamma   90.00
#
_symmetry.space_group_name_H-M   'P 1'
#
loop_
_entity.id
_entity.type
_entity.pdbx_description
1 polymer ?
#
loop_
_entity_poly.entity_id
_entity_poly.type
_entity_poly.pdbx_seq_one_letter_code
_entity_poly.pdbx_strand_id
1 'polypeptide(L)'
;PIELVTERPDSPKAKRRRRILQKQLGLKPLDDALDRSFEFEATIVNCPLPAANGKTKTTWMNDFLGETWSSSLDTFSGELATARYALICAKNGSDLDIYFRSKEGSESGGEDGDWRKFRAFLAALAFANGVQPWPFRIKYSCGGHRVSEILCAARTPARTSYSPVNEAIGFQKSEAFGLAIKAAAEFLEPTTELNRQLTHLLFLFREAGKSQFSWRLRFWLYVFS
;
A
#
# COMPACT_ATOMS: atom_id res chain seq x y z
N PRO A 1 -27.74 -26.41 5.81
CA PRO A 1 -28.03 -25.00 5.43
C PRO A 1 -26.85 -24.10 5.82
N ILE A 2 -26.05 -23.70 4.83
CA ILE A 2 -24.94 -22.75 5.05
C ILE A 2 -25.57 -21.36 5.06
N GLU A 3 -25.81 -20.81 6.25
CA GLU A 3 -26.24 -19.43 6.38
C GLU A 3 -25.11 -18.51 5.91
N LEU A 4 -25.31 -17.84 4.78
CA LEU A 4 -24.47 -16.74 4.33
C LEU A 4 -24.75 -15.53 5.22
N VAL A 5 -23.94 -15.39 6.27
CA VAL A 5 -24.04 -14.28 7.22
C VAL A 5 -23.54 -13.00 6.56
N THR A 6 -24.45 -12.09 6.20
CA THR A 6 -24.17 -10.76 5.64
C THR A 6 -23.81 -9.71 6.70
N GLU A 7 -23.24 -10.12 7.83
CA GLU A 7 -22.87 -9.19 8.91
C GLU A 7 -21.51 -8.55 8.60
N ARG A 8 -21.41 -7.22 8.78
CA ARG A 8 -20.13 -6.52 8.63
C ARG A 8 -19.12 -7.11 9.64
N PRO A 9 -17.88 -7.41 9.20
CA PRO A 9 -16.88 -8.09 10.01
C PRO A 9 -16.54 -7.35 11.31
N ASP A 10 -16.75 -6.02 11.33
CA ASP A 10 -16.44 -5.16 12.48
C ASP A 10 -17.59 -4.96 13.46
N SER A 11 -18.76 -5.57 13.23
CA SER A 11 -19.88 -5.43 14.15
C SER A 11 -19.52 -6.00 15.54
N PRO A 12 -20.02 -5.41 16.64
CA PRO A 12 -19.83 -5.96 17.98
C PRO A 12 -20.26 -7.42 18.09
N LYS A 13 -21.26 -7.81 17.30
CA LYS A 13 -21.81 -9.17 17.19
C LYS A 13 -20.84 -10.14 16.49
N ALA A 14 -20.20 -9.71 15.40
CA ALA A 14 -19.16 -10.48 14.71
C ALA A 14 -17.92 -10.68 15.60
N LYS A 15 -17.48 -9.63 16.31
CA LYS A 15 -16.36 -9.72 17.29
C LYS A 15 -16.67 -10.70 18.42
N ARG A 16 -17.90 -10.67 18.95
CA ARG A 16 -18.34 -11.60 20.00
C ARG A 16 -18.40 -13.05 19.51
N ARG A 17 -18.92 -13.29 18.31
CA ARG A 17 -18.93 -14.62 17.68
C ARG A 17 -17.52 -15.16 17.44
N ARG A 18 -16.60 -14.32 16.95
CA ARG A 18 -15.19 -14.70 16.74
C ARG A 18 -14.52 -15.15 18.03
N ARG A 19 -14.72 -14.43 19.15
CA ARG A 19 -14.20 -14.84 20.47
C ARG A 19 -14.77 -16.17 20.96
N ILE A 20 -16.06 -16.43 20.71
CA ILE A 20 -16.71 -17.71 21.07
C ILE A 20 -16.11 -18.86 20.25
N LEU A 21 -15.94 -18.66 18.94
CA LEU A 21 -15.34 -19.66 18.05
C LEU A 21 -13.88 -19.94 18.40
N GLN A 22 -13.08 -18.90 18.71
CA GLN A 22 -11.70 -19.06 19.17
C GLN A 22 -11.63 -19.90 20.45
N LYS A 23 -12.52 -19.64 21.41
CA LYS A 23 -12.61 -20.41 22.66
C LYS A 23 -13.04 -21.86 22.42
N GLN A 24 -13.98 -22.11 21.50
CA GLN A 24 -14.43 -23.46 21.14
C GLN A 24 -13.35 -24.27 20.40
N LEU A 25 -12.48 -23.61 19.65
CA LEU A 25 -11.36 -24.22 18.91
C LEU A 25 -10.10 -24.40 19.77
N GLY A 26 -10.15 -24.04 21.07
CA GLY A 26 -8.97 -24.10 21.95
C GLY A 26 -7.86 -23.11 21.58
N LEU A 27 -8.16 -22.13 20.72
CA LEU A 27 -7.24 -21.06 20.38
C LEU A 27 -7.16 -20.12 21.57
N LYS A 28 -5.98 -20.02 22.19
CA LYS A 28 -5.73 -19.03 23.26
C LYS A 28 -6.10 -17.63 22.72
N PRO A 29 -6.73 -16.76 23.54
CA PRO A 29 -6.79 -15.34 23.20
C PRO A 29 -5.36 -14.89 22.93
N LEU A 30 -5.17 -14.20 21.80
CA LEU A 30 -3.87 -13.65 21.41
C LEU A 30 -3.28 -12.94 22.64
N ASP A 31 -2.10 -13.36 23.10
CA ASP A 31 -1.34 -12.55 24.03
C ASP A 31 -0.98 -11.27 23.26
N ASP A 32 -1.77 -10.20 23.44
CA ASP A 32 -1.71 -8.90 22.75
C ASP A 32 -0.37 -8.14 22.91
N ALA A 33 0.65 -8.80 23.48
CA ALA A 33 1.98 -8.29 23.80
C ALA A 33 3.10 -8.89 22.94
N LEU A 34 2.84 -9.90 22.10
CA LEU A 34 3.82 -10.44 21.17
C LEU A 34 3.73 -9.72 19.82
N ASP A 35 4.64 -8.77 19.66
CA ASP A 35 5.05 -8.07 18.45
C ASP A 35 3.90 -7.42 17.65
N ARG A 36 3.57 -6.16 17.97
CA ARG A 36 2.63 -5.32 17.19
C ARG A 36 3.23 -4.85 15.86
N SER A 37 4.13 -5.62 15.27
CA SER A 37 4.73 -5.33 13.98
C SER A 37 3.72 -5.64 12.87
N PHE A 38 3.70 -4.83 11.83
CA PHE A 38 2.86 -5.07 10.66
C PHE A 38 3.70 -5.19 9.40
N GLU A 39 3.22 -5.99 8.46
CA GLU A 39 3.87 -6.23 7.18
C GLU A 39 2.85 -6.36 6.07
N PHE A 40 3.15 -5.73 4.94
CA PHE A 40 2.43 -5.87 3.68
C PHE A 40 3.38 -6.37 2.61
N GLU A 41 2.98 -7.45 1.94
CA GLU A 41 3.56 -7.88 0.68
C GLU A 41 2.55 -7.59 -0.42
N ALA A 42 2.94 -6.87 -1.47
CA ALA A 42 2.04 -6.57 -2.57
C ALA A 42 2.74 -6.69 -3.92
N THR A 43 2.01 -7.14 -4.94
CA THR A 43 2.56 -7.30 -6.30
C THR A 43 1.75 -6.45 -7.26
N ILE A 44 2.43 -5.64 -8.08
CA ILE A 44 1.85 -4.86 -9.16
C ILE A 44 2.35 -5.41 -10.49
N VAL A 45 1.41 -5.80 -11.34
CA VAL A 45 1.71 -6.36 -12.66
C VAL A 45 2.04 -5.24 -13.64
N ASN A 46 3.02 -5.46 -14.52
CA ASN A 46 3.42 -4.50 -15.57
C ASN A 46 3.77 -3.10 -15.03
N CYS A 47 4.44 -3.05 -13.89
CA CYS A 47 4.95 -1.82 -13.29
C CYS A 47 6.48 -1.95 -13.15
N PRO A 48 7.29 -1.35 -14.03
CA PRO A 48 8.73 -1.46 -13.91
C PRO A 48 9.24 -0.65 -12.70
N LEU A 49 10.37 -1.09 -12.15
CA LEU A 49 11.07 -0.36 -11.08
C LEU A 49 11.67 0.95 -11.65
N PRO A 50 11.32 2.14 -11.12
CA PRO A 50 11.72 3.42 -11.74
C PRO A 50 13.20 3.77 -11.54
N ALA A 51 13.74 3.37 -10.38
CA ALA A 51 15.12 3.58 -10.00
C ALA A 51 15.53 2.46 -9.04
N ALA A 52 16.80 2.05 -9.08
CA ALA A 52 17.36 1.08 -8.15
C ALA A 52 18.44 1.75 -7.28
N ASN A 53 18.51 1.38 -6.01
CA ASN A 53 19.58 1.83 -5.09
C ASN A 53 20.30 0.66 -4.40
N GLY A 54 19.92 -0.57 -4.74
CA GLY A 54 20.56 -1.78 -4.24
C GLY A 54 20.23 -2.99 -5.11
N LYS A 55 20.73 -4.15 -4.68
CA LYS A 55 20.42 -5.44 -5.28
C LYS A 55 20.07 -6.42 -4.18
N THR A 56 18.95 -7.11 -4.34
CA THR A 56 18.57 -8.23 -3.47
C THR A 56 19.12 -9.51 -4.07
N LYS A 57 20.00 -10.20 -3.33
CA LYS A 57 20.46 -11.55 -3.69
C LYS A 57 19.61 -12.57 -2.96
N THR A 58 18.89 -13.39 -3.71
CA THR A 58 18.13 -14.51 -3.16
C THR A 58 18.85 -15.81 -3.47
N THR A 59 19.27 -16.53 -2.43
CA THR A 59 19.87 -17.87 -2.52
C THR A 59 18.84 -18.89 -2.07
N TRP A 60 18.49 -19.80 -2.97
CA TRP A 60 17.67 -20.97 -2.69
C TRP A 60 18.59 -22.17 -2.57
N MET A 61 18.50 -22.87 -1.45
CA MET A 61 19.17 -24.15 -1.24
C MET A 61 18.10 -25.24 -1.27
N ASN A 62 18.26 -26.20 -2.18
CA ASN A 62 17.39 -27.37 -2.22
C ASN A 62 18.08 -28.51 -1.47
N ASP A 63 17.65 -28.78 -0.25
CA ASP A 63 18.22 -29.83 0.60
C ASP A 63 18.07 -31.25 0.01
N PHE A 64 17.16 -31.45 -0.96
CA PHE A 64 16.95 -32.72 -1.65
C PHE A 64 17.85 -32.91 -2.86
N LEU A 65 18.13 -31.85 -3.63
CA LEU A 65 18.90 -31.91 -4.86
C LEU A 65 20.36 -31.46 -4.67
N GLY A 66 20.70 -30.87 -3.52
CA GLY A 66 22.02 -30.28 -3.26
C GLY A 66 22.33 -29.05 -4.11
N GLU A 67 21.38 -28.61 -4.94
CA GLU A 67 21.57 -27.48 -5.84
C GLU A 67 21.33 -26.15 -5.13
N THR A 68 22.26 -25.22 -5.35
CA THR A 68 22.14 -23.84 -4.89
C THR A 68 21.85 -22.94 -6.08
N TRP A 69 20.68 -22.30 -6.06
CA TRP A 69 20.30 -21.32 -7.08
C TRP A 69 20.42 -19.93 -6.49
N SER A 70 21.14 -19.03 -7.16
CA SER A 70 21.24 -17.63 -6.73
C SER A 70 20.70 -16.71 -7.81
N SER A 71 19.75 -15.84 -7.45
CA SER A 71 19.31 -14.74 -8.32
C SER A 71 19.61 -13.40 -7.67
N SER A 72 19.94 -12.40 -8.48
CA SER A 72 20.08 -11.02 -8.05
C SER A 72 19.00 -10.20 -8.75
N LEU A 73 18.23 -9.43 -7.99
CA LEU A 73 17.16 -8.57 -8.50
C LEU A 73 17.43 -7.13 -8.09
N ASP A 74 17.23 -6.21 -9.04
CA ASP A 74 17.33 -4.78 -8.75
C ASP A 74 16.28 -4.40 -7.72
N THR A 75 16.73 -3.64 -6.72
CA THR A 75 15.93 -3.29 -5.55
C THR A 75 16.05 -1.80 -5.27
N PHE A 76 14.94 -1.22 -4.87
CA PHE A 76 14.90 0.09 -4.26
C PHE A 76 14.36 -0.02 -2.84
N SER A 77 15.18 0.32 -1.85
CA SER A 77 14.75 0.35 -0.46
C SER A 77 14.78 1.75 0.11
N GLY A 78 13.85 2.04 1.02
CA GLY A 78 13.79 3.32 1.72
C GLY A 78 13.12 3.21 3.07
N GLU A 79 13.19 4.30 3.82
CA GLU A 79 12.57 4.39 5.14
C GLU A 79 11.62 5.58 5.23
N LEU A 80 10.51 5.36 5.92
CA LEU A 80 9.55 6.37 6.36
C LEU A 80 9.67 6.56 7.88
N ALA A 81 8.86 7.45 8.45
CA ALA A 81 8.84 7.71 9.89
C ALA A 81 8.60 6.44 10.72
N THR A 82 7.59 5.64 10.35
CA THR A 82 7.14 4.46 11.13
C THR A 82 7.32 3.12 10.42
N ALA A 83 7.80 3.14 9.18
CA ALA A 83 7.89 1.95 8.33
C ALA A 83 9.16 1.97 7.46
N ARG A 84 9.53 0.81 6.96
CA ARG A 84 10.54 0.60 5.92
C ARG A 84 9.86 -0.04 4.73
N TYR A 85 10.38 0.22 3.54
CA TYR A 85 9.88 -0.38 2.33
C TYR A 85 11.00 -0.85 1.41
N ALA A 86 10.70 -1.88 0.62
CA ALA A 86 11.50 -2.32 -0.49
C ALA A 86 10.61 -2.55 -1.70
N LEU A 87 11.10 -2.13 -2.86
CA LEU A 87 10.52 -2.34 -4.17
C LEU A 87 11.49 -3.23 -4.94
N ILE A 88 11.05 -4.41 -5.34
CA ILE A 88 11.89 -5.42 -5.99
C ILE A 88 11.31 -5.67 -7.37
N CYS A 89 12.16 -5.60 -8.38
CA CYS A 89 11.77 -5.98 -9.73
C CYS A 89 11.63 -7.50 -9.81
N ALA A 90 10.48 -7.99 -10.27
CA ALA A 90 10.26 -9.43 -10.45
C ALA A 90 11.22 -10.01 -11.51
N LYS A 91 11.42 -11.33 -11.50
CA LYS A 91 12.39 -12.02 -12.38
C LYS A 91 12.17 -11.79 -13.89
N ASN A 92 10.94 -11.46 -14.29
CA ASN A 92 10.56 -11.14 -15.67
C ASN A 92 10.82 -9.67 -16.04
N GLY A 93 11.22 -8.81 -15.11
CA GLY A 93 11.50 -7.39 -15.33
C GLY A 93 10.26 -6.51 -15.47
N SER A 94 9.05 -7.08 -15.48
CA SER A 94 7.80 -6.37 -15.74
C SER A 94 7.01 -6.05 -14.49
N ASP A 95 7.13 -6.85 -13.43
CA ASP A 95 6.29 -6.73 -12.25
C ASP A 95 7.07 -6.12 -11.07
N LEU A 96 6.35 -5.42 -10.20
CA LEU A 96 6.89 -4.79 -9.01
C LEU A 96 6.38 -5.50 -7.76
N ASP A 97 7.29 -6.10 -7.02
CA ASP A 97 7.01 -6.60 -5.68
C ASP A 97 7.32 -5.52 -4.66
N ILE A 98 6.39 -5.31 -3.73
CA ILE A 98 6.42 -4.31 -2.68
C ILE A 98 6.44 -5.04 -1.35
N TYR A 99 7.44 -4.71 -0.54
CA TYR A 99 7.53 -5.11 0.86
C TYR A 99 7.44 -3.85 1.70
N PHE A 100 6.47 -3.78 2.60
CA PHE A 100 6.24 -2.62 3.45
C PHE A 100 6.04 -3.09 4.90
N ARG A 101 6.98 -2.76 5.79
CA ARG A 101 7.02 -3.30 7.15
C ARG A 101 7.21 -2.19 8.17
N SER A 102 6.60 -2.34 9.35
CA SER A 102 6.84 -1.44 10.49
C SER A 102 8.30 -1.44 10.92
N LYS A 103 8.80 -0.29 11.39
CA LYS A 103 10.10 -0.21 12.08
C LYS A 103 10.03 -0.88 13.45
N GLU A 104 11.16 -1.34 13.95
CA GLU A 104 11.26 -1.81 15.34
C GLU A 104 10.82 -0.70 16.30
N GLY A 105 9.99 -1.05 17.28
CA GLY A 105 9.39 -0.10 18.23
C GLY A 105 8.24 0.76 17.68
N SER A 106 7.90 0.66 16.38
CA SER A 106 6.69 1.29 15.84
C SER A 106 5.50 0.36 16.01
N GLU A 107 4.58 0.71 16.91
CA GLU A 107 3.38 -0.10 17.14
C GLU A 107 2.37 0.01 15.98
N SER A 108 1.76 -1.11 15.62
CA SER A 108 0.54 -1.16 14.81
C SER A 108 -0.56 -0.34 15.48
N GLY A 109 -1.24 0.48 14.69
CA GLY A 109 -2.42 1.22 15.12
C GLY A 109 -3.71 0.41 15.05
N GLY A 110 -3.58 -0.92 14.88
CA GLY A 110 -4.64 -1.81 14.42
C GLY A 110 -4.75 -1.85 12.89
N GLU A 111 -5.48 -2.84 12.37
CA GLU A 111 -5.61 -3.12 10.94
C GLU A 111 -5.96 -1.87 10.12
N ASP A 112 -6.96 -1.09 10.54
CA ASP A 112 -7.35 0.15 9.86
C ASP A 112 -6.25 1.23 9.85
N GLY A 113 -5.42 1.27 10.88
CA GLY A 113 -4.27 2.17 10.95
C GLY A 113 -3.17 1.75 9.99
N ASP A 114 -2.87 0.46 9.96
CA ASP A 114 -1.82 -0.13 9.12
C ASP A 114 -2.18 -0.01 7.63
N TRP A 115 -3.44 -0.30 7.27
CA TRP A 115 -3.95 -0.10 5.92
C TRP A 115 -3.91 1.37 5.48
N ARG A 116 -4.18 2.31 6.40
CA ARG A 116 -4.07 3.75 6.09
C ARG A 116 -2.63 4.13 5.74
N LYS A 117 -1.64 3.66 6.51
CA LYS A 117 -0.21 3.87 6.23
C LYS A 117 0.18 3.26 4.89
N PHE A 118 -0.23 2.02 4.65
CA PHE A 118 0.08 1.33 3.40
C PHE A 118 -0.55 2.03 2.17
N ARG A 119 -1.79 2.51 2.28
CA ARG A 119 -2.44 3.28 1.20
C ARG A 119 -1.78 4.64 0.97
N ALA A 120 -1.35 5.33 2.01
CA ALA A 120 -0.59 6.57 1.88
C ALA A 120 0.73 6.32 1.14
N PHE A 121 1.42 5.22 1.48
CA PHE A 121 2.62 4.78 0.77
C PHE A 121 2.34 4.47 -0.71
N LEU A 122 1.27 3.72 -1.04
CA LEU A 122 0.91 3.44 -2.44
C LEU A 122 0.61 4.73 -3.21
N ALA A 123 -0.06 5.71 -2.59
CA ALA A 123 -0.33 6.99 -3.22
C ALA A 123 0.96 7.82 -3.43
N ALA A 124 1.90 7.75 -2.49
CA ALA A 124 3.23 8.35 -2.64
C ALA A 124 4.04 7.70 -3.78
N LEU A 125 3.98 6.38 -3.88
CA LEU A 125 4.56 5.63 -5.00
C LEU A 125 3.91 6.03 -6.33
N ALA A 126 2.58 6.24 -6.34
CA ALA A 126 1.85 6.68 -7.52
C ALA A 126 2.31 8.05 -8.01
N PHE A 127 2.53 8.96 -7.06
CA PHE A 127 3.03 10.30 -7.32
C PHE A 127 4.46 10.26 -7.87
N ALA A 128 5.35 9.51 -7.22
CA ALA A 128 6.76 9.42 -7.59
C ALA A 128 6.98 8.67 -8.91
N ASN A 129 6.16 7.66 -9.22
CA ASN A 129 6.27 6.89 -10.46
C ASN A 129 5.40 7.45 -11.60
N GLY A 130 4.45 8.34 -11.30
CA GLY A 130 3.50 8.84 -12.31
C GLY A 130 2.52 7.78 -12.82
N VAL A 131 2.38 6.67 -12.10
CA VAL A 131 1.58 5.51 -12.48
C VAL A 131 0.78 5.04 -11.27
N GLN A 132 -0.52 4.82 -11.42
CA GLN A 132 -1.40 4.42 -10.33
C GLN A 132 -1.13 2.96 -9.95
N PRO A 133 -0.57 2.69 -8.75
CA PRO A 133 -0.23 1.34 -8.34
C PRO A 133 -1.51 0.67 -7.83
N TRP A 134 -2.05 -0.24 -8.63
CA TRP A 134 -3.13 -1.14 -8.23
C TRP A 134 -2.52 -2.52 -8.00
N PRO A 135 -2.22 -2.90 -6.75
CA PRO A 135 -1.70 -4.23 -6.52
C PRO A 135 -2.69 -5.30 -6.94
N PHE A 136 -2.21 -6.25 -7.74
CA PHE A 136 -2.92 -7.47 -8.09
C PHE A 136 -3.14 -8.35 -6.85
N ARG A 137 -2.13 -8.42 -5.98
CA ARG A 137 -2.16 -9.20 -4.75
C ARG A 137 -1.65 -8.34 -3.60
N ILE A 138 -2.29 -8.44 -2.44
CA ILE A 138 -1.83 -7.86 -1.19
C ILE A 138 -1.97 -8.91 -0.10
N LYS A 139 -0.88 -9.20 0.61
CA LYS A 139 -0.89 -9.99 1.84
C LYS A 139 -0.61 -9.05 2.99
N TYR A 140 -1.43 -9.13 4.03
CA TYR A 140 -1.24 -8.38 5.26
C TYR A 140 -0.98 -9.36 6.40
N SER A 141 0.09 -9.09 7.15
CA SER A 141 0.49 -9.84 8.33
C SER A 141 0.67 -8.88 9.51
N CYS A 142 0.28 -9.32 10.70
CA CYS A 142 0.44 -8.58 11.95
C CYS A 142 0.94 -9.54 13.04
N GLY A 143 2.00 -9.17 13.75
CA GLY A 143 2.68 -10.03 14.72
C GLY A 143 3.15 -11.36 14.14
N GLY A 144 3.65 -11.33 12.90
CA GLY A 144 4.08 -12.53 12.17
C GLY A 144 2.94 -13.45 11.72
N HIS A 145 1.69 -13.13 12.04
CA HIS A 145 0.53 -13.91 11.62
C HIS A 145 -0.14 -13.28 10.41
N ARG A 146 -0.45 -14.11 9.42
CA ARG A 146 -1.18 -13.66 8.23
C ARG A 146 -2.62 -13.34 8.61
N VAL A 147 -3.02 -12.08 8.43
CA VAL A 147 -4.36 -11.59 8.80
C VAL A 147 -5.29 -11.64 7.59
N SER A 148 -4.84 -11.15 6.44
CA SER A 148 -5.66 -11.10 5.23
C SER A 148 -4.85 -11.25 3.94
N GLU A 149 -5.56 -11.68 2.90
CA GLU A 149 -5.07 -11.75 1.54
C GLU A 149 -6.15 -11.17 0.62
N ILE A 150 -5.75 -10.20 -0.20
CA ILE A 150 -6.61 -9.56 -1.18
C ILE A 150 -6.06 -9.88 -2.56
N LEU A 151 -6.93 -10.38 -3.44
CA LEU A 151 -6.65 -10.57 -4.85
C LEU A 151 -7.58 -9.65 -5.65
N CYS A 152 -6.98 -8.84 -6.50
CA CYS A 152 -7.63 -7.93 -7.43
C CYS A 152 -7.45 -8.45 -8.86
N ALA A 153 -8.27 -8.00 -9.80
CA ALA A 153 -8.00 -8.27 -11.21
C ALA A 153 -6.66 -7.63 -11.61
N ALA A 154 -5.80 -8.40 -12.29
CA ALA A 154 -4.57 -7.86 -12.84
C ALA A 154 -4.92 -6.80 -13.89
N ARG A 155 -4.48 -5.56 -13.64
CA ARG A 155 -4.72 -4.43 -14.54
C ARG A 155 -3.39 -3.80 -14.88
N THR A 156 -3.21 -3.45 -16.15
CA THR A 156 -2.12 -2.57 -16.54
C THR A 156 -2.28 -1.25 -15.78
N PRO A 157 -1.26 -0.81 -15.06
CA PRO A 157 -1.40 0.35 -14.20
C PRO A 157 -1.52 1.61 -15.08
N ALA A 158 -2.53 2.43 -14.79
CA ALA A 158 -2.83 3.62 -15.57
C ALA A 158 -1.86 4.76 -15.21
N ARG A 159 -1.49 5.59 -16.19
CA ARG A 159 -0.72 6.81 -15.92
C ARG A 159 -1.55 7.76 -15.04
N THR A 160 -0.89 8.41 -14.09
CA THR A 160 -1.51 9.49 -13.30
C THR A 160 -1.33 10.82 -14.03
N SER A 161 -2.13 11.82 -13.65
CA SER A 161 -1.98 13.20 -14.15
C SER A 161 -0.61 13.82 -13.83
N TYR A 162 0.15 13.21 -12.92
CA TYR A 162 1.50 13.63 -12.53
C TYR A 162 2.61 13.01 -13.38
N SER A 163 2.28 12.08 -14.30
CA SER A 163 3.27 11.43 -15.18
C SER A 163 4.18 12.42 -15.93
N PRO A 164 3.69 13.53 -16.53
CA PRO A 164 4.56 14.47 -17.24
C PRO A 164 5.52 15.21 -16.30
N VAL A 165 5.08 15.47 -15.06
CA VAL A 165 5.89 16.15 -14.04
C VAL A 165 7.02 15.24 -13.55
N ASN A 166 6.75 13.94 -13.40
CA ASN A 166 7.77 12.96 -13.06
C ASN A 166 8.90 12.91 -14.11
N GLU A 167 8.51 12.82 -15.39
CA GLU A 167 9.46 12.81 -16.51
C GLU A 167 10.34 14.09 -16.54
N ALA A 168 9.76 15.24 -16.21
CA ALA A 168 10.45 16.53 -16.19
C ALA A 168 11.37 16.74 -14.96
N ILE A 169 10.96 16.29 -13.78
CA ILE A 169 11.73 16.46 -12.53
C ILE A 169 12.85 15.42 -12.41
N GLY A 170 12.73 14.28 -13.11
CA GLY A 170 13.77 13.28 -13.18
C GLY A 170 13.83 12.37 -11.95
N PHE A 171 12.68 11.90 -11.44
CA PHE A 171 12.65 10.88 -10.37
C PHE A 171 13.18 9.50 -10.83
N GLN A 172 13.80 9.40 -12.00
CA GLN A 172 14.60 8.25 -12.43
C GLN A 172 15.92 8.14 -11.64
N LYS A 173 16.37 9.22 -10.99
CA LYS A 173 17.50 9.17 -10.06
C LYS A 173 17.05 8.63 -8.70
N SER A 174 17.76 7.64 -8.19
CA SER A 174 17.43 6.93 -6.95
C SER A 174 17.25 7.85 -5.74
N GLU A 175 18.11 8.85 -5.57
CA GLU A 175 18.02 9.83 -4.48
C GLU A 175 16.74 10.67 -4.57
N ALA A 176 16.45 11.22 -5.75
CA ALA A 176 15.27 12.04 -5.99
C ALA A 176 13.97 11.24 -5.82
N PHE A 177 13.98 9.97 -6.28
CA PHE A 177 12.86 9.05 -6.12
C PHE A 177 12.56 8.78 -4.64
N GLY A 178 13.60 8.45 -3.85
CA GLY A 178 13.45 8.18 -2.42
C GLY A 178 12.94 9.39 -1.64
N LEU A 179 13.47 10.58 -1.95
CA LEU A 179 13.02 11.84 -1.36
C LEU A 179 11.56 12.15 -1.72
N ALA A 180 11.17 11.94 -2.98
CA ALA A 180 9.80 12.14 -3.44
C ALA A 180 8.81 11.20 -2.73
N ILE A 181 9.14 9.90 -2.62
CA ILE A 181 8.29 8.95 -1.88
C ILE A 181 8.18 9.36 -0.42
N LYS A 182 9.29 9.71 0.23
CA LYS A 182 9.28 10.10 1.64
C LYS A 182 8.43 11.35 1.87
N ALA A 183 8.66 12.42 1.11
CA ALA A 183 7.91 13.66 1.22
C ALA A 183 6.43 13.46 0.93
N ALA A 184 6.08 12.71 -0.13
CA ALA A 184 4.71 12.42 -0.48
C ALA A 184 4.01 11.51 0.55
N ALA A 185 4.70 10.51 1.10
CA ALA A 185 4.14 9.63 2.12
C ALA A 185 3.88 10.37 3.43
N GLU A 186 4.82 11.21 3.87
CA GLU A 186 4.63 12.09 5.03
C GLU A 186 3.48 13.07 4.80
N PHE A 187 3.39 13.69 3.62
CA PHE A 187 2.29 14.58 3.25
C PHE A 187 0.93 13.87 3.24
N LEU A 188 0.87 12.66 2.69
CA LEU A 188 -0.37 11.88 2.54
C LEU A 188 -0.76 11.12 3.81
N GLU A 189 0.09 11.10 4.83
CA GLU A 189 -0.24 10.44 6.09
C GLU A 189 -1.42 11.19 6.77
N PRO A 190 -2.50 10.49 7.19
CA PRO A 190 -3.74 11.12 7.65
C PRO A 190 -3.60 11.98 8.92
N THR A 191 -2.50 11.81 9.65
CA THR A 191 -2.25 12.44 10.94
C THR A 191 -1.63 13.83 10.81
N THR A 192 -1.14 14.21 9.63
CA THR A 192 -0.52 15.52 9.45
C THR A 192 -1.56 16.63 9.39
N GLU A 193 -1.26 17.75 10.06
CA GLU A 193 -2.15 18.92 10.12
C GLU A 193 -2.48 19.44 8.72
N LEU A 194 -1.49 19.45 7.82
CA LEU A 194 -1.65 19.87 6.44
C LEU A 194 -2.62 18.98 5.65
N ASN A 195 -2.56 17.65 5.81
CA ASN A 195 -3.49 16.73 5.17
C ASN A 195 -4.92 16.91 5.71
N ARG A 196 -5.07 17.18 7.01
CA ARG A 196 -6.38 17.51 7.62
C ARG A 196 -6.94 18.80 7.03
N GLN A 197 -6.11 19.84 6.90
CA GLN A 197 -6.51 21.11 6.29
C GLN A 197 -6.88 20.94 4.82
N LEU A 198 -6.09 20.19 4.05
CA LEU A 198 -6.37 19.93 2.64
C LEU A 198 -7.63 19.08 2.45
N THR A 199 -7.83 18.06 3.28
CA THR A 199 -9.05 17.25 3.29
C THR A 199 -10.27 18.12 3.63
N HIS A 200 -10.14 19.01 4.61
CA HIS A 200 -11.19 19.97 4.96
C HIS A 200 -11.48 20.94 3.81
N LEU A 201 -10.45 21.43 3.13
CA LEU A 201 -10.58 22.34 1.99
C LEU A 201 -11.23 21.64 0.78
N LEU A 202 -10.83 20.41 0.47
CA LEU A 202 -11.48 19.58 -0.57
C LEU A 202 -12.94 19.27 -0.22
N PHE A 203 -13.23 19.04 1.06
CA PHE A 203 -14.60 18.89 1.55
C PHE A 203 -15.40 20.18 1.33
N LEU A 204 -14.85 21.35 1.67
CA LEU A 204 -15.48 22.65 1.41
C LEU A 204 -15.73 22.88 -0.07
N PHE A 205 -14.78 22.56 -0.96
CA PHE A 205 -15.00 22.64 -2.41
C PHE A 205 -16.08 21.68 -2.89
N ARG A 206 -16.14 20.47 -2.34
CA ARG A 206 -17.21 19.52 -2.65
C ARG A 206 -18.58 20.03 -2.22
N GLU A 207 -18.69 20.60 -1.02
CA GLU A 207 -19.94 21.21 -0.54
C GLU A 207 -20.32 22.47 -1.33
N ALA A 208 -19.35 23.33 -1.63
CA ALA A 208 -19.56 24.50 -2.48
C ALA A 208 -20.01 24.09 -3.89
N GLY A 209 -19.42 23.03 -4.46
CA GLY A 209 -19.81 22.47 -5.76
C GLY A 209 -21.22 21.87 -5.78
N LYS A 210 -21.70 21.33 -4.65
CA LYS A 210 -23.10 20.89 -4.51
C LYS A 210 -24.07 22.07 -4.49
N SER A 211 -23.67 23.19 -3.89
CA SER A 211 -24.48 24.42 -3.87
C SER A 211 -24.43 25.23 -5.18
N GLN A 212 -23.41 25.03 -6.01
CA GLN A 212 -23.22 25.71 -7.30
C GLN A 212 -23.62 24.88 -8.53
N PHE A 213 -24.54 23.91 -8.39
CA PHE A 213 -25.23 23.32 -9.54
C PHE A 213 -26.26 24.32 -10.14
N SER A 214 -25.77 25.51 -10.50
CA SER A 214 -26.44 26.42 -11.43
C SER A 214 -25.84 26.17 -12.82
N TRP A 215 -26.74 26.11 -13.79
CA TRP A 215 -26.64 25.66 -15.19
C TRP A 215 -25.49 26.24 -16.05
N ARG A 216 -24.63 27.10 -15.51
CA ARG A 216 -23.56 27.80 -16.24
C ARG A 216 -22.26 27.00 -16.46
N LEU A 217 -22.04 25.90 -15.73
CA LEU A 217 -20.85 25.04 -15.92
C LEU A 217 -20.97 24.00 -17.04
N ARG A 218 -22.14 23.85 -17.68
CA ARG A 218 -22.29 23.01 -18.89
C ARG A 218 -21.53 23.56 -20.10
N PHE A 219 -21.18 24.84 -20.12
CA PHE A 219 -20.51 25.44 -21.27
C PHE A 219 -19.00 25.11 -21.34
N TRP A 220 -18.35 24.88 -20.19
CA TRP A 220 -16.90 24.62 -20.16
C TRP A 220 -16.52 23.14 -20.35
N LEU A 221 -17.41 22.20 -19.99
CA LEU A 221 -17.19 20.77 -20.23
C LEU A 221 -17.38 20.36 -21.71
N TYR A 222 -17.96 21.22 -22.55
CA TYR A 222 -18.13 20.97 -23.99
C TYR A 222 -16.96 21.49 -24.85
N VAL A 223 -16.06 22.31 -24.30
CA VAL A 223 -14.95 22.93 -25.04
C VAL A 223 -13.63 22.17 -24.88
N PHE A 224 -13.55 21.23 -23.93
CA PHE A 224 -12.34 20.43 -23.65
C PHE A 224 -12.58 18.91 -23.65
N SER A 225 -13.54 18.42 -24.45
CA SER A 225 -13.62 16.99 -24.83
C SER A 225 -13.03 16.80 -26.22
#